data_AF-A0A957B7G5-F1
#
_entry.id   AF-A0A957B7G5-F1
#
_cell.length_a   1.000
_cell.length_b   1.000
_cell.length_c   1.000
_cell.angle_alpha   90.00
_cell.angle_beta   90.00
_cell.angle_gamma   90.00
#
_symmetry.space_group_name_H-M   'P 1'
#
loop_
_entity.id
_entity.type
_entity.pdbx_description
1 polymer ?
#
loop_
_entity_poly.entity_id
_entity_poly.type
_entity_poly.pdbx_seq_one_letter_code
_entity_poly.pdbx_strand_id
1 'polypeptide(L)'
;TNTGLGHILTEQQAIERLEREQYVPEDGLRFSWTAFRADDGRIALWLQGQNDDLRFVTEGTSLRNPVAGDAGIGEFDSSGIPLTIEGYTRLETRDVVILLNDLGKVDFGDPEQPIRVTGLGAAATTRPRYQYDADAGTITDLQTGTTYTGQRGTFTSAEGAELVPGFFVDIGTDNFERFFNSAALRGPLLQILTWNFVYAIFSVLTSFALGLFIAILFDKLPGRKIIRTLLIVPYPIPALVSILIWRNLLNPDFGALVQLQKAILGTAPNWLTDPNATRLAIIIVNMWLSYPYFYIISSGALQALPSDILDAASVDGASVWQKFRSITLPLLLRIVSPLLVASFAFNFNNFNLIYIFNEGNPPIANTPIPAGNTDILISFVYKLAFNSAQADYGLAAAISIVLFVFVAIITWIQFRMTGIFEDKEA
;
A
#
# COMPACT_ATOMS: atom_id res chain seq x y z
N THR A 1 9.41 -2.19 -17.41
CA THR A 1 8.77 -0.85 -17.54
C THR A 1 9.09 0.00 -16.34
N ASN A 2 9.06 1.34 -16.50
CA ASN A 2 9.28 2.34 -15.44
C ASN A 2 8.00 2.67 -14.64
N THR A 3 6.98 1.80 -14.68
CA THR A 3 5.65 2.11 -14.14
C THR A 3 5.74 2.47 -12.66
N GLY A 4 5.16 3.59 -12.28
CA GLY A 4 5.21 4.11 -10.91
C GLY A 4 4.39 5.38 -10.78
N LEU A 5 4.32 5.95 -9.58
CA LEU A 5 3.75 7.28 -9.38
C LEU A 5 4.54 8.29 -10.22
N GLY A 6 3.82 8.96 -11.13
CA GLY A 6 4.42 9.88 -12.10
C GLY A 6 4.60 9.30 -13.51
N HIS A 7 4.55 7.98 -13.69
CA HIS A 7 4.82 7.28 -14.96
C HIS A 7 3.71 6.29 -15.34
N ILE A 8 2.45 6.69 -15.09
CA ILE A 8 1.25 5.89 -15.40
C ILE A 8 0.60 6.27 -16.73
N LEU A 9 0.91 7.45 -17.27
CA LEU A 9 0.33 7.97 -18.49
C LEU A 9 1.14 7.50 -19.71
N THR A 10 0.48 7.41 -20.86
CA THR A 10 1.21 7.36 -22.15
C THR A 10 1.92 8.69 -22.39
N GLU A 11 2.92 8.70 -23.29
CA GLU A 11 3.64 9.94 -23.64
C GLU A 11 2.69 11.03 -24.14
N GLN A 12 1.76 10.68 -25.03
CA GLN A 12 0.75 11.61 -25.53
C GLN A 12 -0.12 12.19 -24.40
N GLN A 13 -0.58 11.36 -23.46
CA GLN A 13 -1.39 11.83 -22.32
C GLN A 13 -0.58 12.73 -21.37
N ALA A 14 0.71 12.46 -21.19
CA ALA A 14 1.59 13.32 -20.40
C ALA A 14 1.78 14.67 -21.08
N ILE A 15 2.02 14.69 -22.41
CA ILE A 15 2.09 15.91 -23.22
C ILE A 15 0.79 16.71 -23.10
N GLU A 16 -0.36 16.11 -23.38
CA GLU A 16 -1.68 16.76 -23.27
C GLU A 16 -1.97 17.29 -21.86
N ARG A 17 -1.39 16.67 -20.82
CA ARG A 17 -1.53 17.14 -19.44
C ARG A 17 -0.64 18.36 -19.17
N LEU A 18 0.60 18.34 -19.66
CA LEU A 18 1.55 19.44 -19.55
C LEU A 18 1.08 20.66 -20.35
N GLU A 19 0.61 20.49 -21.59
CA GLU A 19 0.12 21.59 -22.42
C GLU A 19 -1.15 22.27 -21.87
N ARG A 20 -1.89 21.61 -20.96
CA ARG A 20 -3.01 22.22 -20.23
C ARG A 20 -2.56 23.11 -19.07
N GLU A 21 -1.30 23.04 -18.67
CA GLU A 21 -0.77 23.95 -17.67
C GLU A 21 -0.65 25.35 -18.23
N GLN A 22 -1.03 26.29 -17.38
CA GLN A 22 -0.99 27.70 -17.70
C GLN A 22 -0.28 28.43 -16.57
N TYR A 23 0.32 29.57 -16.89
CA TYR A 23 0.92 30.45 -15.91
C TYR A 23 0.31 31.85 -16.01
N VAL A 24 0.34 32.58 -14.90
CA VAL A 24 -0.01 34.00 -14.88
C VAL A 24 1.26 34.79 -15.23
N PRO A 25 1.31 35.45 -16.39
CA PRO A 25 2.48 36.21 -16.77
C PRO A 25 2.63 37.48 -15.90
N GLU A 26 3.83 38.04 -15.80
CA GLU A 26 4.07 39.23 -14.96
C GLU A 26 3.29 40.46 -15.43
N ASP A 27 3.08 40.58 -16.75
CA ASP A 27 2.25 41.59 -17.39
C ASP A 27 0.75 41.24 -17.39
N GLY A 28 0.35 40.12 -16.77
CA GLY A 28 -1.02 39.63 -16.75
C GLY A 28 -1.96 40.48 -15.90
N LEU A 29 -3.17 40.70 -16.42
CA LEU A 29 -4.25 41.36 -15.68
C LEU A 29 -4.76 40.44 -14.57
N ARG A 30 -5.06 41.04 -13.42
CA ARG A 30 -5.58 40.37 -12.23
C ARG A 30 -6.93 40.98 -11.85
N PHE A 31 -7.86 40.12 -11.50
CA PHE A 31 -9.24 40.48 -11.23
C PHE A 31 -9.69 39.88 -9.89
N SER A 32 -10.52 40.63 -9.15
CA SER A 32 -11.46 40.00 -8.24
C SER A 32 -12.64 39.45 -9.03
N TRP A 33 -13.29 38.39 -8.56
CA TRP A 33 -14.44 37.83 -9.27
C TRP A 33 -15.61 37.45 -8.35
N THR A 34 -16.82 37.52 -8.92
CA THR A 34 -18.06 36.96 -8.36
C THR A 34 -18.73 36.07 -9.40
N ALA A 35 -19.10 34.85 -9.01
CA ALA A 35 -19.75 33.92 -9.93
C ALA A 35 -21.27 34.02 -9.91
N PHE A 36 -21.85 33.82 -11.08
CA PHE A 36 -23.27 33.75 -11.33
C PHE A 36 -23.59 32.46 -12.10
N ARG A 37 -24.77 31.88 -11.86
CA ARG A 37 -25.20 30.63 -12.50
C ARG A 37 -26.54 30.80 -13.19
N ALA A 38 -26.62 30.38 -14.44
CA ALA A 38 -27.86 30.34 -15.20
C ALA A 38 -28.71 29.10 -14.85
N ASP A 39 -30.00 29.13 -15.20
CA ASP A 39 -30.92 28.02 -14.96
C ASP A 39 -30.53 26.73 -15.71
N ASP A 40 -29.80 26.87 -16.82
CA ASP A 40 -29.24 25.76 -17.60
C ASP A 40 -27.87 25.24 -17.07
N GLY A 41 -27.37 25.82 -15.98
CA GLY A 41 -26.14 25.42 -15.32
C GLY A 41 -24.87 26.14 -15.78
N ARG A 42 -24.93 27.00 -16.80
CA ARG A 42 -23.76 27.79 -17.24
C ARG A 42 -23.30 28.76 -16.15
N ILE A 43 -21.98 28.95 -16.05
CA ILE A 43 -21.37 29.90 -15.11
C ILE A 43 -20.92 31.15 -15.87
N ALA A 44 -21.17 32.31 -15.26
CA ALA A 44 -20.61 33.58 -15.66
C ALA A 44 -19.80 34.19 -14.50
N LEU A 45 -18.77 34.96 -14.85
CA LEU A 45 -17.95 35.68 -13.89
C LEU A 45 -18.13 37.19 -14.10
N TRP A 46 -18.43 37.88 -13.01
CA TRP A 46 -18.25 39.32 -12.88
C TRP A 46 -16.84 39.60 -12.38
N LEU A 47 -16.03 40.27 -13.19
CA LEU A 47 -14.63 40.56 -12.92
C LEU A 47 -14.45 42.04 -12.60
N GLN A 48 -13.63 42.35 -11.61
CA GLN A 48 -13.23 43.73 -11.29
C GLN A 48 -11.71 43.82 -11.27
N GLY A 49 -11.16 44.57 -12.23
CA GLY A 49 -9.73 44.80 -12.40
C GLY A 49 -9.24 46.07 -11.70
N GLN A 50 -8.00 46.47 -11.99
CA GLN A 50 -7.49 47.77 -11.54
C GLN A 50 -8.15 48.92 -12.32
N ASN A 51 -8.30 50.09 -11.69
CA ASN A 51 -8.93 51.30 -12.27
C ASN A 51 -10.41 51.14 -12.66
N ASP A 52 -11.19 50.43 -11.85
CA ASP A 52 -12.63 50.17 -12.11
C ASP A 52 -12.91 49.49 -13.46
N ASP A 53 -11.97 48.68 -13.95
CA ASP A 53 -12.17 47.83 -15.14
C ASP A 53 -13.13 46.69 -14.79
N LEU A 54 -14.42 46.96 -14.97
CA LEU A 54 -15.49 45.97 -14.80
C LEU A 54 -15.64 45.17 -16.09
N ARG A 55 -15.66 43.84 -15.96
CA ARG A 55 -15.90 42.95 -17.09
C ARG A 55 -16.88 41.87 -16.72
N PHE A 56 -17.71 41.49 -17.69
CA PHE A 56 -18.58 40.34 -17.57
C PHE A 56 -18.16 39.31 -18.61
N VAL A 57 -17.94 38.09 -18.16
CA VAL A 57 -17.45 37.02 -19.02
C VAL A 57 -18.23 35.73 -18.76
N THR A 58 -18.58 35.05 -19.84
CA THR A 58 -19.12 33.69 -19.78
C THR A 58 -18.15 32.76 -20.50
N GLU A 59 -18.32 31.46 -20.32
CA GLU A 59 -17.62 30.46 -21.13
C GLU A 59 -17.88 30.71 -22.63
N GLY A 60 -16.82 30.78 -23.44
CA GLY A 60 -16.90 30.92 -24.91
C GLY A 60 -17.42 32.26 -25.47
N THR A 61 -17.52 33.32 -24.67
CA THR A 61 -17.89 34.67 -25.17
C THR A 61 -16.76 35.69 -24.99
N SER A 62 -16.59 36.56 -25.99
CA SER A 62 -15.63 37.66 -25.94
C SER A 62 -15.96 38.64 -24.81
N LEU A 63 -14.92 39.18 -24.18
CA LEU A 63 -15.01 40.16 -23.10
C LEU A 63 -15.93 41.33 -23.48
N ARG A 64 -16.96 41.57 -22.67
CA ARG A 64 -17.78 42.78 -22.76
C ARG A 64 -17.50 43.67 -21.56
N ASN A 65 -17.43 44.97 -21.79
CA ASN A 65 -17.47 45.98 -20.74
C ASN A 65 -18.95 46.26 -20.44
N PRO A 66 -19.50 45.79 -19.31
CA PRO A 66 -20.88 46.04 -18.96
C PRO A 66 -21.05 47.51 -18.56
N VAL A 67 -22.06 48.17 -19.12
CA VAL A 67 -22.56 49.47 -18.66
C VAL A 67 -23.84 49.22 -17.86
N ALA A 68 -24.06 49.95 -16.77
CA ALA A 68 -25.29 49.84 -15.99
C ALA A 68 -26.52 50.10 -16.87
N GLY A 69 -27.46 49.15 -16.89
CA GLY A 69 -28.66 49.19 -17.75
C GLY A 69 -28.50 48.52 -19.13
N ASP A 70 -27.31 48.04 -19.49
CA ASP A 70 -27.08 47.28 -20.71
C ASP A 70 -27.17 45.76 -20.45
N ALA A 71 -27.75 45.01 -21.38
CA ALA A 71 -27.82 43.54 -21.40
C ALA A 71 -28.38 42.83 -20.13
N GLY A 72 -29.38 43.42 -19.46
CA GLY A 72 -30.10 42.74 -18.37
C GLY A 72 -29.39 42.77 -17.00
N ILE A 73 -28.39 43.64 -16.84
CA ILE A 73 -27.66 43.83 -15.58
C ILE A 73 -28.46 44.78 -14.66
N GLY A 74 -28.83 44.30 -13.47
CA GLY A 74 -29.60 45.04 -12.47
C GLY A 74 -28.76 46.03 -11.65
N GLU A 75 -29.36 46.55 -10.58
CA GLU A 75 -28.68 47.49 -9.67
C GLU A 75 -27.44 46.87 -9.03
N PHE A 76 -26.43 47.70 -8.80
CA PHE A 76 -25.18 47.31 -8.15
C PHE A 76 -25.29 47.43 -6.62
N ASP A 77 -24.65 46.52 -5.91
CA ASP A 77 -24.44 46.62 -4.47
C ASP A 77 -23.36 47.67 -4.13
N SER A 78 -23.11 47.87 -2.84
CA SER A 78 -22.09 48.82 -2.34
C SER A 78 -20.65 48.48 -2.76
N SER A 79 -20.43 47.30 -3.33
CA SER A 79 -19.13 46.81 -3.83
C SER A 79 -19.05 46.85 -5.36
N GLY A 80 -20.05 47.43 -6.05
CA GLY A 80 -20.08 47.51 -7.51
C GLY A 80 -20.36 46.18 -8.21
N ILE A 81 -21.02 45.25 -7.52
CA ILE A 81 -21.39 43.94 -8.07
C ILE A 81 -22.90 43.93 -8.32
N PRO A 82 -23.39 43.50 -9.49
CA PRO A 82 -24.81 43.41 -9.76
C PRO A 82 -25.53 42.44 -8.82
N LEU A 83 -26.66 42.90 -8.28
CA LEU A 83 -27.56 42.08 -7.48
C LEU A 83 -28.26 41.01 -8.33
N THR A 84 -28.59 41.36 -9.57
CA THR A 84 -29.21 40.46 -10.56
C THR A 84 -28.59 40.65 -11.93
N ILE A 85 -28.50 39.56 -12.69
CA ILE A 85 -28.17 39.56 -14.11
C ILE A 85 -29.26 38.72 -14.79
N GLU A 86 -29.85 39.21 -15.86
CA GLU A 86 -30.95 38.52 -16.56
C GLU A 86 -30.53 37.09 -16.95
N GLY A 87 -31.30 36.10 -16.49
CA GLY A 87 -31.02 34.68 -16.71
C GLY A 87 -29.92 34.08 -15.82
N TYR A 88 -29.39 34.83 -14.85
CA TYR A 88 -28.33 34.38 -13.94
C TYR A 88 -28.61 34.74 -12.48
N THR A 89 -28.29 33.82 -11.58
CA THR A 89 -28.39 33.99 -10.13
C THR A 89 -27.00 34.07 -9.51
N ARG A 90 -26.77 35.07 -8.63
CA ARG A 90 -25.50 35.21 -7.91
C ARG A 90 -25.28 33.99 -7.01
N LEU A 91 -24.10 33.40 -7.06
CA LEU A 91 -23.74 32.28 -6.21
C LEU A 91 -23.27 32.76 -4.83
N GLU A 92 -23.74 32.09 -3.79
CA GLU A 92 -23.26 32.26 -2.41
C GLU A 92 -21.85 31.66 -2.26
N THR A 93 -21.05 32.19 -1.32
CA THR A 93 -19.67 31.73 -1.10
C THR A 93 -19.57 30.22 -0.89
N ARG A 94 -20.53 29.62 -0.17
CA ARG A 94 -20.56 28.16 0.07
C ARG A 94 -20.67 27.35 -1.24
N ASP A 95 -21.44 27.84 -2.20
CA ASP A 95 -21.69 27.16 -3.47
C ASP A 95 -20.49 27.37 -4.41
N VAL A 96 -19.86 28.55 -4.34
CA VAL A 96 -18.62 28.86 -5.05
C VAL A 96 -17.45 27.98 -4.60
N VAL A 97 -17.29 27.76 -3.29
CA VAL A 97 -16.22 26.90 -2.75
C VAL A 97 -16.32 25.47 -3.29
N ILE A 98 -17.54 24.95 -3.47
CA ILE A 98 -17.77 23.61 -4.05
C ILE A 98 -17.34 23.56 -5.52
N LEU A 99 -17.57 24.65 -6.27
CA LEU A 99 -17.27 24.74 -7.71
C LEU A 99 -15.84 25.17 -8.02
N LEU A 100 -15.06 25.64 -7.04
CA LEU A 100 -13.79 26.32 -7.25
C LEU A 100 -12.79 25.51 -8.10
N ASN A 101 -12.70 24.20 -7.87
CA ASN A 101 -11.80 23.32 -8.64
C ASN A 101 -12.22 23.19 -10.11
N ASP A 102 -13.52 23.26 -10.41
CA ASP A 102 -14.01 23.17 -11.77
C ASP A 102 -13.92 24.52 -12.48
N LEU A 103 -14.17 25.63 -11.77
CA LEU A 103 -13.95 26.98 -12.28
C LEU A 103 -12.48 27.23 -12.65
N GLY A 104 -11.54 26.66 -11.89
CA GLY A 104 -10.11 26.72 -12.20
C GLY A 104 -9.69 25.93 -13.44
N LYS A 105 -10.58 25.18 -14.09
CA LYS A 105 -10.32 24.42 -15.33
C LYS A 105 -10.95 25.07 -16.57
N VAL A 106 -11.78 26.09 -16.38
CA VAL A 106 -12.51 26.77 -17.46
C VAL A 106 -11.73 28.02 -17.88
N ASP A 107 -11.58 28.20 -19.19
CA ASP A 107 -11.05 29.41 -19.77
C ASP A 107 -12.19 30.37 -20.10
N PHE A 108 -12.19 31.52 -19.45
CA PHE A 108 -13.18 32.57 -19.64
C PHE A 108 -12.61 33.66 -20.56
N GLY A 109 -13.41 34.13 -21.52
CA GLY A 109 -13.07 35.30 -22.34
C GLY A 109 -12.40 34.94 -23.67
N ASP A 110 -11.50 35.81 -24.11
CA ASP A 110 -10.79 35.67 -25.39
C ASP A 110 -9.82 34.47 -25.36
N PRO A 111 -9.87 33.54 -26.33
CA PRO A 111 -8.89 32.47 -26.45
C PRO A 111 -7.42 32.92 -26.53
N GLU A 112 -7.15 34.15 -27.00
CA GLU A 112 -5.79 34.69 -27.05
C GLU A 112 -5.30 35.22 -25.68
N GLN A 113 -6.22 35.57 -24.78
CA GLN A 113 -5.93 36.02 -23.41
C GLN A 113 -6.95 35.44 -22.41
N PRO A 114 -6.94 34.11 -22.21
CA PRO A 114 -7.93 33.46 -21.37
C PRO A 114 -7.77 33.88 -19.91
N ILE A 115 -8.90 34.14 -19.26
CA ILE A 115 -8.98 34.42 -17.83
C ILE A 115 -9.36 33.14 -17.11
N ARG A 116 -8.57 32.77 -16.10
CA ARG A 116 -8.82 31.58 -15.29
C ARG A 116 -8.91 31.94 -13.81
N VAL A 117 -9.79 31.26 -13.09
CA VAL A 117 -9.91 31.38 -11.64
C VAL A 117 -8.67 30.76 -11.00
N THR A 118 -7.90 31.56 -10.25
CA THR A 118 -6.66 31.14 -9.60
C THR A 118 -6.83 30.90 -8.09
N GLY A 119 -7.94 31.36 -7.52
CA GLY A 119 -8.30 31.15 -6.12
C GLY A 119 -9.66 31.74 -5.79
N LEU A 120 -10.05 31.63 -4.52
CA LEU A 120 -11.32 32.19 -4.05
C LEU A 120 -11.31 33.71 -4.22
N GLY A 121 -12.17 34.22 -5.11
CA GLY A 121 -12.25 35.64 -5.42
C GLY A 121 -11.04 36.22 -6.18
N ALA A 122 -10.12 35.39 -6.68
CA ALA A 122 -9.00 35.79 -7.53
C ALA A 122 -9.03 35.10 -8.89
N ALA A 123 -8.90 35.88 -9.95
CA ALA A 123 -8.79 35.43 -11.34
C ALA A 123 -7.69 36.23 -12.05
N ALA A 124 -7.09 35.67 -13.09
CA ALA A 124 -6.05 36.36 -13.85
C ALA A 124 -6.06 35.93 -15.31
N THR A 125 -5.55 36.78 -16.19
CA THR A 125 -5.18 36.37 -17.54
C THR A 125 -4.03 35.38 -17.46
N THR A 126 -4.10 34.34 -18.28
CA THR A 126 -3.14 33.24 -18.29
C THR A 126 -2.60 33.01 -19.69
N ARG A 127 -1.42 32.40 -19.78
CA ARG A 127 -0.83 31.92 -21.03
C ARG A 127 -0.46 30.44 -20.89
N PRO A 128 -0.49 29.65 -21.99
CA PRO A 128 0.04 28.28 -21.96
C PRO A 128 1.46 28.27 -21.42
N ARG A 129 1.74 27.36 -20.48
CA ARG A 129 3.07 27.27 -19.87
C ARG A 129 4.01 26.41 -20.71
N TYR A 130 3.51 25.31 -21.25
CA TYR A 130 4.31 24.37 -22.01
C TYR A 130 3.79 24.23 -23.43
N GLN A 131 4.71 24.06 -24.36
CA GLN A 131 4.41 23.78 -25.76
C GLN A 131 5.25 22.59 -26.22
N TYR A 132 4.59 21.59 -26.80
CA TYR A 132 5.28 20.44 -27.39
C TYR A 132 5.61 20.70 -28.87
N ASP A 133 6.85 20.37 -29.23
CA ASP A 133 7.31 20.32 -30.61
C ASP A 133 7.40 18.85 -31.04
N ALA A 134 6.52 18.43 -31.95
CA ALA A 134 6.45 17.06 -32.44
C ALA A 134 7.60 16.69 -33.39
N ASP A 135 8.20 17.67 -34.09
CA ASP A 135 9.31 17.42 -35.00
C ASP A 135 10.62 17.24 -34.22
N ALA A 136 10.80 18.02 -33.15
CA ALA A 136 11.96 17.93 -32.27
C ALA A 136 11.79 16.88 -31.14
N GLY A 137 10.56 16.50 -30.79
CA GLY A 137 10.27 15.62 -29.66
C GLY A 137 10.56 16.27 -28.30
N THR A 138 10.39 17.59 -28.19
CA THR A 138 10.76 18.38 -27.01
C THR A 138 9.60 19.21 -26.48
N ILE A 139 9.58 19.46 -25.17
CA ILE A 139 8.68 20.42 -24.54
C ILE A 139 9.46 21.68 -24.20
N THR A 140 8.93 22.85 -24.53
CA THR A 140 9.50 24.14 -24.10
C THR A 140 8.60 24.80 -23.05
N ASP A 141 9.18 25.20 -21.91
CA ASP A 141 8.52 26.08 -20.94
C ASP A 141 8.57 27.52 -21.47
N LEU A 142 7.41 28.06 -21.84
CA LEU A 142 7.25 29.40 -22.44
C LEU A 142 7.46 30.53 -21.42
N GLN A 143 7.45 30.24 -20.12
CA GLN A 143 7.72 31.22 -19.07
C GLN A 143 9.23 31.42 -18.88
N THR A 144 10.01 30.34 -18.93
CA THR A 144 11.45 30.35 -18.64
C THR A 144 12.33 30.24 -19.89
N GLY A 145 11.78 29.75 -21.00
CA GLY A 145 12.52 29.40 -22.22
C GLY A 145 13.26 28.06 -22.12
N THR A 146 13.07 27.28 -21.05
CA THR A 146 13.77 26.01 -20.84
C THR A 146 13.20 24.93 -21.74
N THR A 147 14.05 24.22 -22.47
CA THR A 147 13.67 23.06 -23.29
C THR A 147 13.95 21.75 -22.56
N TYR A 148 12.99 20.82 -22.65
CA TYR A 148 13.01 19.51 -22.03
C TYR A 148 12.90 18.43 -23.11
N THR A 149 13.75 17.40 -23.02
CA THR A 149 13.75 16.27 -23.94
C THR A 149 13.22 15.03 -23.24
N GLY A 150 12.39 14.24 -23.93
CA GLY A 150 11.91 12.96 -23.40
C GLY A 150 13.06 11.96 -23.25
N GLN A 151 13.42 11.61 -22.02
CA GLN A 151 14.44 10.61 -21.70
C GLN A 151 13.92 9.64 -20.65
N ARG A 152 13.90 8.34 -20.99
CA ARG A 152 13.51 7.25 -20.07
C ARG A 152 12.16 7.45 -19.37
N GLY A 153 11.20 8.06 -20.07
CA GLY A 153 9.86 8.30 -19.55
C GLY A 153 9.69 9.62 -18.79
N THR A 154 10.66 10.51 -18.77
CA THR A 154 10.51 11.85 -18.17
C THR A 154 11.01 12.90 -19.15
N PHE A 155 10.35 14.07 -19.22
CA PHE A 155 10.89 15.21 -19.93
C PHE A 155 11.92 15.92 -19.03
N THR A 156 13.18 15.92 -19.43
CA THR A 156 14.31 16.40 -18.62
C THR A 156 15.07 17.51 -19.35
N SER A 157 15.41 18.59 -18.63
CA SER A 157 16.23 19.68 -19.16
C SER A 157 17.71 19.32 -19.20
N ALA A 158 18.52 20.13 -19.89
CA ALA A 158 19.98 19.97 -19.90
C ALA A 158 20.62 20.07 -18.50
N GLU A 159 19.96 20.76 -17.56
CA GLU A 159 20.41 20.94 -16.18
C GLU A 159 19.89 19.83 -15.23
N GLY A 160 19.10 18.88 -15.75
CA GLY A 160 18.55 17.76 -15.00
C GLY A 160 17.21 18.06 -14.31
N ALA A 161 16.55 19.18 -14.62
CA ALA A 161 15.21 19.45 -14.11
C ALA A 161 14.18 18.57 -14.82
N GLU A 162 13.28 17.94 -14.08
CA GLU A 162 12.29 16.99 -14.58
C GLU A 162 10.88 17.58 -14.55
N LEU A 163 10.11 17.36 -15.62
CA LEU A 163 8.68 17.69 -15.67
C LEU A 163 7.84 16.52 -15.13
N VAL A 164 6.76 16.88 -14.44
CA VAL A 164 5.74 15.96 -13.93
C VAL A 164 4.39 16.36 -14.54
N PRO A 165 3.58 15.42 -15.06
CA PRO A 165 3.81 13.97 -15.06
C PRO A 165 4.85 13.53 -16.10
N GLY A 166 5.54 12.43 -15.78
CA GLY A 166 6.26 11.63 -16.77
C GLY A 166 5.32 10.68 -17.51
N PHE A 167 5.90 9.77 -18.28
CA PHE A 167 5.21 8.80 -19.11
C PHE A 167 5.81 7.40 -19.02
N PHE A 168 4.95 6.43 -19.32
CA PHE A 168 5.26 5.02 -19.34
C PHE A 168 6.18 4.67 -20.51
N VAL A 169 7.28 3.99 -20.20
CA VAL A 169 8.18 3.39 -21.20
C VAL A 169 8.63 2.00 -20.76
N ASP A 170 9.01 1.18 -21.74
CA ASP A 170 9.78 -0.01 -21.44
C ASP A 170 11.24 0.38 -21.10
N ILE A 171 11.77 -0.28 -20.08
CA ILE A 171 13.14 -0.07 -19.58
C ILE A 171 13.93 -1.39 -19.54
N GLY A 172 13.42 -2.44 -20.21
CA GLY A 172 14.10 -3.73 -20.31
C GLY A 172 14.43 -4.33 -18.94
N THR A 173 15.71 -4.58 -18.69
CA THR A 173 16.24 -5.23 -17.48
C THR A 173 16.58 -4.27 -16.34
N ASP A 174 16.42 -2.96 -16.52
CA ASP A 174 16.89 -1.93 -15.59
C ASP A 174 16.45 -2.16 -14.13
N ASN A 175 15.19 -2.56 -13.90
CA ASN A 175 14.70 -2.83 -12.55
C ASN A 175 15.38 -4.04 -11.90
N PHE A 176 15.70 -5.08 -12.68
CA PHE A 176 16.45 -6.24 -12.20
C PHE A 176 17.89 -5.85 -11.89
N GLU A 177 18.54 -5.09 -12.76
CA GLU A 177 19.91 -4.59 -12.54
C GLU A 177 19.97 -3.68 -11.30
N ARG A 178 19.00 -2.78 -11.15
CA ARG A 178 18.86 -1.93 -9.96
C ARG A 178 18.71 -2.76 -8.69
N PHE A 179 17.93 -3.83 -8.72
CA PHE A 179 17.80 -4.75 -7.58
C PHE A 179 19.13 -5.42 -7.21
N PHE A 180 19.87 -5.97 -8.18
CA PHE A 180 21.13 -6.68 -7.90
C PHE A 180 22.29 -5.75 -7.55
N ASN A 181 22.34 -4.56 -8.13
CA ASN A 181 23.48 -3.65 -7.97
C ASN A 181 23.31 -2.66 -6.80
N SER A 182 22.08 -2.30 -6.44
CA SER A 182 21.80 -1.32 -5.39
C SER A 182 22.16 -1.82 -4.00
N ALA A 183 23.18 -1.22 -3.37
CA ALA A 183 23.52 -1.47 -1.98
C ALA A 183 22.38 -1.08 -1.01
N ALA A 184 21.61 -0.05 -1.38
CA ALA A 184 20.43 0.42 -0.67
C ALA A 184 19.34 -0.65 -0.53
N LEU A 185 19.16 -1.50 -1.56
CA LEU A 185 18.23 -2.63 -1.54
C LEU A 185 18.84 -3.85 -0.85
N ARG A 186 20.10 -4.20 -1.14
CA ARG A 186 20.75 -5.40 -0.62
C ARG A 186 20.93 -5.40 0.90
N GLY A 187 21.21 -4.24 1.50
CA GLY A 187 21.43 -4.08 2.94
C GLY A 187 20.29 -4.67 3.79
N PRO A 188 19.06 -4.11 3.72
CA PRO A 188 17.92 -4.63 4.47
C PRO A 188 17.46 -6.00 3.97
N LEU A 189 17.65 -6.33 2.68
CA LEU A 189 17.14 -7.57 2.09
C LEU A 189 17.71 -8.83 2.75
N LEU A 190 19.01 -8.89 3.06
CA LEU A 190 19.58 -10.07 3.72
C LEU A 190 19.02 -10.27 5.13
N GLN A 191 18.83 -9.18 5.87
CA GLN A 191 18.23 -9.20 7.20
C GLN A 191 16.77 -9.66 7.14
N ILE A 192 15.98 -9.13 6.19
CA ILE A 192 14.59 -9.51 5.94
C ILE A 192 14.49 -10.96 5.50
N LEU A 193 15.36 -11.42 4.60
CA LEU A 193 15.40 -12.80 4.12
C LEU A 193 15.68 -13.77 5.28
N THR A 194 16.69 -13.46 6.09
CA THR A 194 17.06 -14.27 7.26
C THR A 194 15.91 -14.33 8.25
N TRP A 195 15.31 -13.18 8.56
CA TRP A 195 14.13 -13.13 9.42
C TRP A 195 12.96 -13.91 8.83
N ASN A 196 12.69 -13.83 7.52
CA ASN A 196 11.58 -14.54 6.89
C ASN A 196 11.71 -16.06 7.06
N PHE A 197 12.91 -16.62 6.87
CA PHE A 197 13.15 -18.04 7.17
C PHE A 197 12.95 -18.37 8.63
N VAL A 198 13.52 -17.57 9.54
CA VAL A 198 13.35 -17.77 10.98
C VAL A 198 11.87 -17.74 11.36
N TYR A 199 11.14 -16.72 10.91
CA TYR A 199 9.72 -16.57 11.13
C TYR A 199 8.93 -17.77 10.62
N ALA A 200 9.14 -18.20 9.37
CA ALA A 200 8.42 -19.32 8.79
C ALA A 200 8.73 -20.65 9.50
N ILE A 201 10.01 -20.93 9.80
CA ILE A 201 10.43 -22.15 10.52
C ILE A 201 9.84 -22.16 11.93
N PHE A 202 10.04 -21.10 12.71
CA PHE A 202 9.55 -21.05 14.10
C PHE A 202 8.04 -21.07 14.15
N SER A 203 7.34 -20.40 13.23
CA SER A 203 5.89 -20.46 13.11
C SER A 203 5.36 -21.88 12.94
N VAL A 204 5.93 -22.65 12.02
CA VAL A 204 5.53 -24.04 11.80
C VAL A 204 5.88 -24.89 13.02
N LEU A 205 7.12 -24.79 13.53
CA LEU A 205 7.59 -25.62 14.62
C LEU A 205 6.80 -25.39 15.91
N THR A 206 6.57 -24.14 16.32
CA THR A 206 5.86 -23.83 17.57
C THR A 206 4.38 -24.18 17.46
N SER A 207 3.73 -23.90 16.33
CA SER A 207 2.32 -24.22 16.10
C SER A 207 2.09 -25.73 16.04
N PHE A 208 2.95 -26.46 15.34
CA PHE A 208 2.91 -27.91 15.28
C PHE A 208 3.17 -28.54 16.64
N ALA A 209 4.22 -28.11 17.35
CA ALA A 209 4.55 -28.63 18.67
C ALA A 209 3.41 -28.41 19.67
N LEU A 210 2.80 -27.22 19.69
CA LEU A 210 1.66 -26.92 20.55
C LEU A 210 0.42 -27.74 20.16
N GLY A 211 0.10 -27.81 18.87
CA GLY A 211 -1.03 -28.61 18.37
C GLY A 211 -0.89 -30.09 18.70
N LEU A 212 0.30 -30.67 18.49
CA LEU A 212 0.61 -32.06 18.83
C LEU A 212 0.58 -32.29 20.35
N PHE A 213 1.15 -31.37 21.13
CA PHE A 213 1.12 -31.45 22.59
C PHE A 213 -0.32 -31.50 23.11
N ILE A 214 -1.19 -30.62 22.63
CA ILE A 214 -2.61 -30.60 22.97
C ILE A 214 -3.31 -31.88 22.50
N ALA A 215 -3.00 -32.37 21.30
CA ALA A 215 -3.56 -33.61 20.75
C ALA A 215 -3.29 -34.82 21.65
N ILE A 216 -2.06 -34.94 22.15
CA ILE A 216 -1.66 -36.02 23.05
C ILE A 216 -2.26 -35.83 24.45
N LEU A 217 -2.20 -34.61 25.00
CA LEU A 217 -2.61 -34.33 26.38
C LEU A 217 -4.11 -34.53 26.61
N PHE A 218 -4.96 -34.07 25.67
CA PHE A 218 -6.41 -34.10 25.81
C PHE A 218 -7.08 -35.32 25.18
N ASP A 219 -6.30 -36.33 24.76
CA ASP A 219 -6.87 -37.52 24.12
C ASP A 219 -7.72 -38.37 25.08
N LYS A 220 -7.22 -38.54 26.31
CA LYS A 220 -7.75 -39.47 27.31
C LYS A 220 -8.50 -38.80 28.48
N LEU A 221 -8.73 -37.48 28.41
CA LEU A 221 -9.37 -36.74 29.50
C LEU A 221 -10.92 -36.87 29.50
N PRO A 222 -11.56 -36.96 30.69
CA PRO A 222 -13.02 -36.89 30.79
C PRO A 222 -13.51 -35.51 30.31
N GLY A 223 -14.64 -35.47 29.60
CA GLY A 223 -15.14 -34.22 29.02
C GLY A 223 -14.41 -33.75 27.74
N ARG A 224 -13.56 -34.60 27.15
CA ARG A 224 -12.78 -34.28 25.93
C ARG A 224 -13.57 -33.58 24.83
N LYS A 225 -14.84 -33.93 24.57
CA LYS A 225 -15.63 -33.28 23.53
C LYS A 225 -15.74 -31.76 23.73
N ILE A 226 -16.04 -31.32 24.95
CA ILE A 226 -16.18 -29.89 25.27
C ILE A 226 -14.82 -29.18 25.18
N ILE A 227 -13.78 -29.79 25.77
CA ILE A 227 -12.44 -29.21 25.78
C ILE A 227 -11.90 -29.05 24.35
N ARG A 228 -12.06 -30.08 23.50
CA ARG A 228 -11.65 -30.04 22.09
C ARG A 228 -12.39 -28.95 21.31
N THR A 229 -13.70 -28.79 21.54
CA THR A 229 -14.47 -27.72 20.89
C THR A 229 -13.94 -26.34 21.29
N LEU A 230 -13.69 -26.10 22.57
CA LEU A 230 -13.16 -24.83 23.07
C LEU A 230 -11.77 -24.50 22.51
N LEU A 231 -10.91 -25.50 22.37
CA LEU A 231 -9.54 -25.33 21.84
C LEU A 231 -9.51 -25.01 20.33
N ILE A 232 -10.56 -25.31 19.59
CA ILE A 232 -10.64 -25.01 18.14
C ILE A 232 -11.24 -23.60 17.89
N VAL A 233 -11.87 -22.97 18.89
CA VAL A 233 -12.55 -21.65 18.77
C VAL A 233 -11.70 -20.55 18.11
N PRO A 234 -10.38 -20.44 18.31
CA PRO A 234 -9.58 -19.42 17.62
C PRO A 234 -9.62 -19.51 16.09
N TYR A 235 -9.77 -20.73 15.54
CA TYR A 235 -9.65 -21.00 14.11
C TYR A 235 -10.74 -20.38 13.21
N PRO A 236 -12.05 -20.47 13.56
CA PRO A 236 -13.10 -19.85 12.74
C PRO A 236 -13.14 -18.32 12.84
N ILE A 237 -12.43 -17.69 13.78
CA ILE A 237 -12.42 -16.23 13.91
C ILE A 237 -11.59 -15.63 12.77
N PRO A 238 -12.10 -14.63 12.02
CA PRO A 238 -11.34 -14.00 10.95
C PRO A 238 -9.99 -13.47 11.43
N ALA A 239 -8.92 -13.82 10.73
CA ALA A 239 -7.54 -13.48 11.11
C ALA A 239 -7.34 -11.98 11.32
N LEU A 240 -7.92 -11.13 10.46
CA LEU A 240 -7.86 -9.67 10.59
C LEU A 240 -8.29 -9.20 11.99
N VAL A 241 -9.45 -9.66 12.46
CA VAL A 241 -9.99 -9.28 13.77
C VAL A 241 -9.09 -9.80 14.90
N SER A 242 -8.68 -11.06 14.82
CA SER A 242 -7.79 -11.66 15.82
C SER A 242 -6.46 -10.91 15.94
N ILE A 243 -5.83 -10.54 14.82
CA ILE A 243 -4.55 -9.83 14.80
C ILE A 243 -4.70 -8.43 15.40
N LEU A 244 -5.78 -7.71 15.06
CA LEU A 244 -6.05 -6.39 15.65
C LEU A 244 -6.29 -6.46 17.16
N ILE A 245 -6.99 -7.50 17.64
CA ILE A 245 -7.16 -7.74 19.08
C ILE A 245 -5.80 -7.98 19.74
N TRP A 246 -4.95 -8.85 19.18
CA TRP A 246 -3.61 -9.09 19.71
C TRP A 246 -2.76 -7.82 19.73
N ARG A 247 -2.79 -7.02 18.66
CA ARG A 247 -2.11 -5.72 18.59
C ARG A 247 -2.55 -4.78 19.71
N ASN A 248 -3.85 -4.71 19.98
CA ASN A 248 -4.40 -3.88 21.06
C ASN A 248 -4.02 -4.42 22.45
N LEU A 249 -4.06 -5.75 22.65
CA LEU A 249 -3.67 -6.38 23.92
C LEU A 249 -2.19 -6.14 24.25
N LEU A 250 -1.35 -6.08 23.21
CA LEU A 250 0.09 -5.85 23.28
C LEU A 250 0.49 -4.38 23.23
N ASN A 251 -0.48 -3.45 23.18
CA ASN A 251 -0.20 -2.02 23.18
C ASN A 251 0.51 -1.59 24.49
N PRO A 252 1.64 -0.85 24.43
CA PRO A 252 2.44 -0.52 25.60
C PRO A 252 1.76 0.42 26.60
N ASP A 253 0.83 1.24 26.13
CA ASP A 253 0.19 2.32 26.90
C ASP A 253 -1.08 1.85 27.62
N PHE A 254 -1.94 1.10 26.92
CA PHE A 254 -3.26 0.69 27.43
C PHE A 254 -3.56 -0.81 27.28
N GLY A 255 -2.65 -1.59 26.71
CA GLY A 255 -2.89 -3.00 26.41
C GLY A 255 -3.07 -3.83 27.68
N ALA A 256 -4.20 -4.54 27.80
CA ALA A 256 -4.53 -5.29 29.01
C ALA A 256 -3.47 -6.35 29.36
N LEU A 257 -2.85 -7.00 28.36
CA LEU A 257 -1.79 -7.98 28.60
C LEU A 257 -0.52 -7.31 29.13
N VAL A 258 -0.17 -6.14 28.60
CA VAL A 258 0.98 -5.36 29.06
C VAL A 258 0.78 -4.88 30.49
N GLN A 259 -0.41 -4.37 30.82
CA GLN A 259 -0.72 -3.90 32.17
C GLN A 259 -0.72 -5.06 33.17
N LEU A 260 -1.21 -6.23 32.77
CA LEU A 260 -1.12 -7.46 33.59
C LEU A 260 0.33 -7.89 33.83
N GLN A 261 1.19 -7.86 32.79
CA GLN A 261 2.61 -8.16 32.92
C GLN A 261 3.29 -7.18 33.88
N LYS A 262 3.05 -5.86 33.74
CA LYS A 262 3.57 -4.85 34.68
C LYS A 262 3.09 -5.09 36.11
N ALA A 263 1.83 -5.50 36.31
CA ALA A 263 1.28 -5.77 37.64
C ALA A 263 1.90 -7.00 38.31
N ILE A 264 2.18 -8.08 37.56
CA ILE A 264 2.70 -9.35 38.10
C ILE A 264 4.24 -9.36 38.15
N LEU A 265 4.89 -8.83 37.12
CA LEU A 265 6.35 -8.92 36.92
C LEU A 265 7.07 -7.58 37.15
N GLY A 266 6.35 -6.50 37.44
CA GLY A 266 6.90 -5.14 37.61
C GLY A 266 7.30 -4.45 36.30
N THR A 267 7.41 -5.19 35.19
CA THR A 267 7.84 -4.70 33.88
C THR A 267 7.13 -5.46 32.76
N ALA A 268 7.15 -4.91 31.54
CA ALA A 268 6.68 -5.59 30.34
C ALA A 268 7.59 -5.25 29.15
N PRO A 269 7.89 -6.21 28.25
CA PRO A 269 8.60 -5.93 27.02
C PRO A 269 7.86 -4.92 26.15
N ASN A 270 8.60 -4.16 25.36
CA ASN A 270 8.00 -3.23 24.40
C ASN A 270 7.62 -3.98 23.11
N TRP A 271 6.47 -4.66 23.16
CA TRP A 271 6.02 -5.60 22.13
C TRP A 271 5.85 -5.01 20.72
N LEU A 272 5.73 -3.69 20.57
CA LEU A 272 5.51 -3.04 19.27
C LEU A 272 6.72 -2.28 18.72
N THR A 273 7.67 -1.90 19.56
CA THR A 273 8.82 -1.06 19.13
C THR A 273 10.20 -1.66 19.41
N ASP A 274 10.33 -2.64 20.30
CA ASP A 274 11.58 -3.41 20.43
C ASP A 274 11.64 -4.51 19.36
N PRO A 275 12.68 -4.56 18.50
CA PRO A 275 12.74 -5.51 17.39
C PRO A 275 12.57 -6.97 17.80
N ASN A 276 13.18 -7.39 18.91
CA ASN A 276 13.17 -8.79 19.33
C ASN A 276 11.84 -9.15 20.01
N ALA A 277 11.30 -8.28 20.85
CA ALA A 277 9.98 -8.45 21.45
C ALA A 277 8.89 -8.49 20.38
N THR A 278 8.96 -7.63 19.36
CA THR A 278 7.99 -7.64 18.25
C THR A 278 8.09 -8.91 17.42
N ARG A 279 9.30 -9.40 17.10
CA ARG A 279 9.50 -10.71 16.44
C ARG A 279 8.88 -11.84 17.24
N LEU A 280 9.10 -11.86 18.55
CA LEU A 280 8.51 -12.85 19.44
C LEU A 280 6.98 -12.75 19.49
N ALA A 281 6.43 -11.53 19.58
CA ALA A 281 4.99 -11.30 19.55
C ALA A 281 4.36 -11.88 18.28
N ILE A 282 4.94 -11.60 17.11
CA ILE A 282 4.44 -12.11 15.82
C ILE A 282 4.43 -13.65 15.80
N ILE A 283 5.49 -14.30 16.30
CA ILE A 283 5.52 -15.77 16.41
C ILE A 283 4.43 -16.29 17.36
N ILE A 284 4.21 -15.63 18.51
CA ILE A 284 3.17 -16.00 19.48
C ILE A 284 1.77 -15.85 18.87
N VAL A 285 1.50 -14.72 18.22
CA VAL A 285 0.21 -14.46 17.56
C VAL A 285 -0.03 -15.50 16.47
N ASN A 286 0.97 -15.78 15.64
CA ASN A 286 0.84 -16.78 14.59
C ASN A 286 0.63 -18.19 15.15
N MET A 287 1.34 -18.53 16.23
CA MET A 287 1.17 -19.79 16.95
C MET A 287 -0.26 -19.92 17.48
N TRP A 288 -0.82 -18.86 18.08
CA TRP A 288 -2.19 -18.85 18.57
C TRP A 288 -3.22 -19.04 17.44
N LEU A 289 -2.98 -18.44 16.28
CA LEU A 289 -3.84 -18.59 15.10
C LEU A 289 -3.74 -19.98 14.46
N SER A 290 -2.55 -20.59 14.49
CA SER A 290 -2.23 -21.78 13.68
C SER A 290 -2.26 -23.09 14.47
N TYR A 291 -2.09 -23.08 15.80
CA TYR A 291 -2.11 -24.32 16.59
C TYR A 291 -3.41 -25.13 16.44
N PRO A 292 -4.62 -24.54 16.29
CA PRO A 292 -5.83 -25.35 16.18
C PRO A 292 -5.85 -26.23 14.92
N TYR A 293 -5.30 -25.71 13.81
CA TYR A 293 -5.11 -26.46 12.57
C TYR A 293 -4.20 -27.67 12.81
N PHE A 294 -3.04 -27.46 13.44
CA PHE A 294 -2.11 -28.54 13.75
C PHE A 294 -2.65 -29.51 14.80
N TYR A 295 -3.46 -29.04 15.74
CA TYR A 295 -4.16 -29.88 16.69
C TYR A 295 -5.12 -30.85 15.99
N ILE A 296 -5.93 -30.37 15.04
CA ILE A 296 -6.87 -31.20 14.27
C ILE A 296 -6.11 -32.25 13.44
N ILE A 297 -5.09 -31.81 12.69
CA ILE A 297 -4.29 -32.70 11.84
C ILE A 297 -3.55 -33.74 12.67
N SER A 298 -2.89 -33.32 13.75
CA SER A 298 -2.16 -34.24 14.62
C SER A 298 -3.11 -35.23 15.28
N SER A 299 -4.30 -34.79 15.71
CA SER A 299 -5.31 -35.67 16.29
C SER A 299 -5.81 -36.73 15.30
N GLY A 300 -6.02 -36.35 14.03
CA GLY A 300 -6.39 -37.28 12.96
C GLY A 300 -5.26 -38.26 12.63
N ALA A 301 -4.03 -37.76 12.46
CA ALA A 301 -2.86 -38.57 12.16
C ALA A 301 -2.53 -39.56 13.28
N LEU A 302 -2.64 -39.16 14.54
CA LEU A 302 -2.44 -40.05 15.70
C LEU A 302 -3.44 -41.20 15.71
N GLN A 303 -4.68 -40.98 15.29
CA GLN A 303 -5.72 -42.02 15.21
C GLN A 303 -5.49 -43.02 14.07
N ALA A 304 -4.76 -42.63 13.02
CA ALA A 304 -4.42 -43.50 11.91
C ALA A 304 -3.20 -44.39 12.20
N LEU A 305 -2.49 -44.17 13.32
CA LEU A 305 -1.33 -44.98 13.65
C LEU A 305 -1.74 -46.41 14.07
N PRO A 306 -1.03 -47.44 13.58
CA PRO A 306 -1.28 -48.83 13.94
C PRO A 306 -1.05 -49.05 15.45
N SER A 307 -2.12 -49.41 16.17
CA SER A 307 -2.11 -49.54 17.64
C SER A 307 -1.30 -50.75 18.12
N ASP A 308 -1.28 -51.81 17.33
CA ASP A 308 -0.50 -53.04 17.51
C ASP A 308 0.99 -52.78 17.69
N ILE A 309 1.57 -51.82 16.94
CA ILE A 309 2.99 -51.44 17.11
C ILE A 309 3.23 -50.76 18.47
N LEU A 310 2.29 -49.92 18.91
CA LEU A 310 2.39 -49.22 20.21
C LEU A 310 2.16 -50.16 21.40
N ASP A 311 1.29 -51.16 21.22
CA ASP A 311 1.02 -52.19 22.22
C ASP A 311 2.20 -53.15 22.34
N ALA A 312 2.79 -53.60 21.21
CA ALA A 312 4.01 -54.41 21.20
C ALA A 312 5.17 -53.71 21.92
N ALA A 313 5.41 -52.43 21.63
CA ALA A 313 6.43 -51.65 22.32
C ALA A 313 6.16 -51.53 23.84
N SER A 314 4.90 -51.57 24.27
CA SER A 314 4.54 -51.56 25.69
C SER A 314 4.86 -52.89 26.36
N VAL A 315 4.69 -54.01 25.66
CA VAL A 315 5.10 -55.35 26.11
C VAL A 315 6.62 -55.43 26.24
N ASP A 316 7.36 -54.81 25.32
CA ASP A 316 8.83 -54.70 25.36
C ASP A 316 9.36 -53.74 26.46
N GLY A 317 8.48 -53.18 27.29
CA GLY A 317 8.85 -52.30 28.40
C GLY A 317 9.23 -50.87 28.00
N ALA A 318 8.90 -50.43 26.78
CA ALA A 318 9.20 -49.07 26.34
C ALA A 318 8.39 -48.03 27.14
N SER A 319 9.11 -47.07 27.72
CA SER A 319 8.52 -45.91 28.40
C SER A 319 7.72 -45.03 27.44
N VAL A 320 6.85 -44.18 27.99
CA VAL A 320 6.01 -43.25 27.19
C VAL A 320 6.87 -42.35 26.29
N TRP A 321 8.00 -41.84 26.81
CA TRP A 321 8.91 -41.00 26.03
C TRP A 321 9.64 -41.77 24.93
N GLN A 322 10.06 -43.01 25.20
CA GLN A 322 10.67 -43.88 24.19
C GLN A 322 9.69 -44.19 23.05
N LYS A 323 8.44 -44.54 23.39
CA LYS A 323 7.37 -44.76 22.41
C LYS A 323 7.10 -43.50 21.59
N PHE A 324 6.99 -42.34 22.22
CA PHE A 324 6.77 -41.08 21.52
C PHE A 324 7.91 -40.75 20.56
N ARG A 325 9.15 -40.70 21.04
CA ARG A 325 10.30 -40.24 20.23
C ARG A 325 10.71 -41.24 19.15
N SER A 326 10.58 -42.54 19.40
CA SER A 326 11.11 -43.59 18.51
C SER A 326 10.06 -44.18 17.59
N ILE A 327 8.77 -44.07 17.91
CA ILE A 327 7.68 -44.69 17.15
C ILE A 327 6.65 -43.64 16.72
N THR A 328 5.97 -43.00 17.67
CA THR A 328 4.85 -42.10 17.38
C THR A 328 5.26 -40.90 16.54
N LEU A 329 6.29 -40.15 16.96
CA LEU A 329 6.72 -38.92 16.28
C LEU A 329 7.28 -39.21 14.88
N PRO A 330 8.16 -40.21 14.65
CA PRO A 330 8.61 -40.55 13.31
C PRO A 330 7.48 -40.97 12.36
N LEU A 331 6.55 -41.81 12.81
CA LEU A 331 5.41 -42.23 11.99
C LEU A 331 4.46 -41.06 11.70
N LEU A 332 4.19 -40.24 12.70
CA LEU A 332 3.37 -39.05 12.55
C LEU A 332 4.00 -38.06 11.56
N LEU A 333 5.31 -37.81 11.65
CA LEU A 333 6.02 -36.92 10.74
C LEU A 333 5.91 -37.39 9.28
N ARG A 334 5.95 -38.70 9.01
CA ARG A 334 5.71 -39.21 7.64
C ARG A 334 4.34 -38.81 7.11
N ILE A 335 3.30 -38.87 7.95
CA ILE A 335 1.92 -38.51 7.57
C ILE A 335 1.78 -36.99 7.38
N VAL A 336 2.33 -36.18 8.28
CA VAL A 336 2.08 -34.74 8.31
C VAL A 336 3.13 -33.89 7.58
N SER A 337 4.27 -34.47 7.17
CA SER A 337 5.36 -33.75 6.50
C SER A 337 4.92 -32.90 5.31
N PRO A 338 4.07 -33.38 4.38
CA PRO A 338 3.58 -32.54 3.28
C PRO A 338 2.83 -31.29 3.77
N LEU A 339 2.07 -31.41 4.86
CA LEU A 339 1.32 -30.31 5.47
C LEU A 339 2.24 -29.32 6.20
N LEU A 340 3.33 -29.81 6.80
CA LEU A 340 4.36 -28.96 7.41
C LEU A 340 5.07 -28.11 6.34
N VAL A 341 5.39 -28.70 5.18
CA VAL A 341 5.99 -27.98 4.04
C VAL A 341 5.01 -26.94 3.48
N ALA A 342 3.74 -27.31 3.29
CA ALA A 342 2.70 -26.37 2.85
C ALA A 342 2.53 -25.20 3.85
N SER A 343 2.55 -25.50 5.15
CA SER A 343 2.48 -24.48 6.20
C SER A 343 3.71 -23.57 6.23
N PHE A 344 4.91 -24.11 5.95
CA PHE A 344 6.12 -23.29 5.79
C PHE A 344 5.96 -22.31 4.63
N ALA A 345 5.53 -22.79 3.45
CA ALA A 345 5.32 -21.94 2.27
C ALA A 345 4.26 -20.85 2.52
N PHE A 346 3.18 -21.19 3.23
CA PHE A 346 2.16 -20.23 3.66
C PHE A 346 2.76 -19.16 4.58
N ASN A 347 3.48 -19.56 5.63
CA ASN A 347 4.07 -18.62 6.59
C ASN A 347 5.13 -17.72 5.95
N PHE A 348 5.95 -18.25 5.04
CA PHE A 348 6.95 -17.48 4.29
C PHE A 348 6.35 -16.30 3.51
N ASN A 349 5.06 -16.39 3.15
CA ASN A 349 4.30 -15.38 2.41
C ASN A 349 3.13 -14.80 3.22
N ASN A 350 3.12 -14.91 4.55
CA ASN A 350 2.01 -14.47 5.40
C ASN A 350 1.98 -12.94 5.59
N PHE A 351 1.72 -12.24 4.49
CA PHE A 351 1.65 -10.78 4.42
C PHE A 351 0.66 -10.20 5.43
N ASN A 352 -0.53 -10.80 5.53
CA ASN A 352 -1.62 -10.30 6.36
C ASN A 352 -1.22 -10.18 7.83
N LEU A 353 -0.54 -11.19 8.38
CA LEU A 353 -0.08 -11.12 9.77
C LEU A 353 0.84 -9.92 9.99
N ILE A 354 1.87 -9.78 9.17
CA ILE A 354 2.89 -8.73 9.33
C ILE A 354 2.29 -7.34 9.10
N TYR A 355 1.48 -7.19 8.05
CA TYR A 355 0.89 -5.92 7.68
C TYR A 355 -0.11 -5.43 8.73
N ILE A 356 -1.05 -6.27 9.14
CA ILE A 356 -2.11 -5.89 10.09
C ILE A 356 -1.54 -5.69 11.51
N PHE A 357 -0.56 -6.50 11.91
CA PHE A 357 0.01 -6.44 13.25
C PHE A 357 0.72 -5.11 13.51
N ASN A 358 1.65 -4.70 12.64
CA ASN A 358 2.34 -3.41 12.79
C ASN A 358 3.06 -2.95 11.52
N GLU A 359 2.62 -3.41 10.35
CA GLU A 359 3.25 -3.06 9.06
C GLU A 359 4.76 -3.35 9.04
N GLY A 360 5.21 -4.46 9.62
CA GLY A 360 6.63 -4.87 9.59
C GLY A 360 7.59 -4.09 10.48
N ASN A 361 7.09 -3.14 11.28
CA ASN A 361 7.87 -2.36 12.25
C ASN A 361 8.50 -3.24 13.35
N PRO A 362 9.44 -2.72 14.18
CA PRO A 362 10.05 -1.38 14.16
C PRO A 362 11.00 -1.14 12.97
N PRO A 363 11.27 0.12 12.57
CA PRO A 363 12.11 0.43 11.42
C PRO A 363 13.55 -0.08 11.60
N ILE A 364 14.18 -0.51 10.49
CA ILE A 364 15.62 -0.78 10.44
C ILE A 364 16.32 0.57 10.31
N ALA A 365 17.23 0.87 11.24
CA ALA A 365 17.95 2.15 11.23
C ALA A 365 18.90 2.24 10.02
N ASN A 366 19.12 3.47 9.54
CA ASN A 366 20.08 3.79 8.48
C ASN A 366 19.82 3.10 7.13
N THR A 367 18.55 2.74 6.84
CA THR A 367 18.18 2.23 5.52
C THR A 367 17.65 3.37 4.65
N PRO A 368 18.16 3.54 3.41
CA PRO A 368 17.67 4.56 2.48
C PRO A 368 16.25 4.25 1.97
N ILE A 369 15.82 2.99 2.10
CA ILE A 369 14.49 2.52 1.73
C ILE A 369 13.76 2.12 3.02
N PRO A 370 12.48 2.52 3.19
CA PRO A 370 11.70 2.12 4.35
C PRO A 370 11.63 0.59 4.49
N ALA A 371 12.24 0.06 5.54
CA ALA A 371 12.28 -1.34 5.87
C ALA A 371 12.13 -1.51 7.38
N GLY A 372 11.48 -2.58 7.82
CA GLY A 372 11.24 -2.87 9.22
C GLY A 372 11.85 -4.21 9.65
N ASN A 373 12.13 -4.34 10.93
CA ASN A 373 12.80 -5.49 11.53
C ASN A 373 11.97 -6.77 11.50
N THR A 374 10.65 -6.64 11.30
CA THR A 374 9.72 -7.77 11.22
C THR A 374 9.13 -7.95 9.82
N ASP A 375 9.54 -7.11 8.86
CA ASP A 375 9.16 -7.32 7.47
C ASP A 375 9.59 -8.70 6.98
N ILE A 376 8.67 -9.38 6.32
CA ILE A 376 8.99 -10.53 5.46
C ILE A 376 9.12 -10.04 4.03
N LEU A 377 9.65 -10.87 3.14
CA LEU A 377 9.97 -10.43 1.77
C LEU A 377 8.77 -9.81 1.06
N ILE A 378 7.58 -10.42 1.17
CA ILE A 378 6.37 -9.88 0.54
C ILE A 378 5.90 -8.55 1.15
N SER A 379 6.05 -8.34 2.47
CA SER A 379 5.66 -7.07 3.10
C SER A 379 6.63 -5.95 2.78
N PHE A 380 7.93 -6.26 2.66
CA PHE A 380 8.94 -5.33 2.19
C PHE A 380 8.70 -4.89 0.74
N VAL A 381 8.41 -5.84 -0.16
CA VAL A 381 8.09 -5.51 -1.56
C VAL A 381 6.84 -4.67 -1.66
N TYR A 382 5.81 -4.97 -0.87
CA TYR A 382 4.60 -4.17 -0.81
C TYR A 382 4.91 -2.71 -0.39
N LYS A 383 5.75 -2.51 0.63
CA LYS A 383 6.14 -1.16 1.05
C LYS A 383 6.88 -0.40 -0.05
N LEU A 384 7.76 -1.06 -0.78
CA LEU A 384 8.47 -0.47 -1.91
C LEU A 384 7.53 -0.13 -3.07
N ALA A 385 6.48 -0.93 -3.25
CA ALA A 385 5.48 -0.71 -4.29
C ALA A 385 4.52 0.43 -3.95
N PHE A 386 4.12 0.61 -2.69
CA PHE A 386 2.96 1.43 -2.33
C PHE A 386 3.20 2.47 -1.23
N ASN A 387 4.24 2.32 -0.39
CA ASN A 387 4.45 3.16 0.79
C ASN A 387 5.69 4.09 0.66
N SER A 388 6.45 4.03 -0.44
CA SER A 388 7.49 5.02 -0.74
C SER A 388 6.86 6.30 -1.31
N ALA A 389 7.44 7.47 -0.99
CA ALA A 389 7.01 8.77 -1.52
C ALA A 389 6.98 8.82 -3.06
N GLN A 390 7.71 7.92 -3.72
CA GLN A 390 7.59 7.54 -5.12
C GLN A 390 7.29 6.04 -5.17
N ALA A 391 6.03 5.66 -5.34
CA ALA A 391 5.61 4.28 -5.50
C ALA A 391 6.17 3.73 -6.82
N ASP A 392 7.12 2.81 -6.75
CA ASP A 392 7.82 2.27 -7.92
C ASP A 392 7.30 0.86 -8.23
N TYR A 393 6.19 0.81 -8.98
CA TYR A 393 5.49 -0.43 -9.30
C TYR A 393 6.35 -1.35 -10.17
N GLY A 394 7.13 -0.79 -11.10
CA GLY A 394 8.03 -1.53 -11.99
C GLY A 394 9.15 -2.22 -11.21
N LEU A 395 9.79 -1.52 -10.27
CA LEU A 395 10.79 -2.10 -9.39
C LEU A 395 10.19 -3.18 -8.50
N ALA A 396 9.03 -2.91 -7.89
CA ALA A 396 8.36 -3.88 -7.03
C ALA A 396 7.93 -5.16 -7.77
N ALA A 397 7.46 -5.03 -9.01
CA ALA A 397 7.14 -6.17 -9.87
C ALA A 397 8.38 -7.00 -10.20
N ALA A 398 9.50 -6.35 -10.55
CA ALA A 398 10.76 -7.06 -10.80
C ALA A 398 11.24 -7.82 -9.56
N ILE A 399 11.17 -7.21 -8.37
CA ILE A 399 11.54 -7.87 -7.12
C ILE A 399 10.60 -9.05 -6.82
N SER A 400 9.30 -8.89 -7.07
CA SER A 400 8.32 -9.97 -6.91
C SER A 400 8.66 -11.19 -7.78
N ILE A 401 9.08 -10.97 -9.04
CA ILE A 401 9.51 -12.04 -9.95
C ILE A 401 10.77 -12.75 -9.40
N VAL A 402 11.77 -11.98 -8.95
CA VAL A 402 13.00 -12.56 -8.38
C VAL A 402 12.69 -13.42 -7.15
N LEU A 403 11.84 -12.92 -6.26
CA LEU A 403 11.43 -13.64 -5.07
C LEU A 403 10.60 -14.89 -5.39
N PHE A 404 9.72 -14.81 -6.39
CA PHE A 404 8.97 -15.97 -6.87
C PHE A 404 9.91 -17.08 -7.34
N VAL A 405 10.91 -16.74 -8.18
CA VAL A 405 11.91 -17.71 -8.64
C VAL A 405 12.69 -18.31 -7.46
N PHE A 406 13.08 -17.49 -6.49
CA PHE A 406 13.79 -17.96 -5.30
C PHE A 406 12.96 -18.95 -4.47
N VAL A 407 11.70 -18.62 -4.19
CA VAL A 407 10.78 -19.50 -3.45
C VAL A 407 10.47 -20.77 -4.23
N ALA A 408 10.29 -20.67 -5.55
CA ALA A 408 10.03 -21.82 -6.41
C ALA A 408 11.22 -22.81 -6.39
N ILE A 409 12.46 -22.31 -6.43
CA ILE A 409 13.67 -23.14 -6.35
C ILE A 409 13.72 -23.88 -5.01
N ILE A 410 13.51 -23.18 -3.90
CA ILE A 410 13.53 -23.78 -2.56
C ILE A 410 12.43 -24.82 -2.41
N THR A 411 11.22 -24.49 -2.87
CA THR A 411 10.08 -25.40 -2.84
C THR A 411 10.37 -26.65 -3.67
N TRP A 412 10.97 -26.50 -4.85
CA TRP A 412 11.39 -27.63 -5.68
C TRP A 412 12.45 -28.51 -5.00
N ILE A 413 13.45 -27.91 -4.35
CA ILE A 413 14.45 -28.64 -3.55
C ILE A 413 13.77 -29.40 -2.40
N GLN A 414 12.88 -28.74 -1.66
CA GLN A 414 12.11 -29.36 -0.57
C GLN A 414 11.29 -30.56 -1.07
N PHE A 415 10.61 -30.41 -2.21
CA PHE A 415 9.87 -31.52 -2.82
C PHE A 415 10.78 -32.68 -3.25
N ARG A 416 11.97 -32.39 -3.80
CA ARG A 416 12.94 -33.44 -4.15
C ARG A 416 13.51 -34.16 -2.93
N MET A 417 13.78 -33.44 -1.84
CA MET A 417 14.32 -34.04 -0.61
C MET A 417 13.29 -34.82 0.19
N THR A 418 12.01 -34.44 0.12
CA THR A 418 10.94 -35.10 0.89
C THR A 418 10.43 -36.40 0.27
N GLY A 419 10.94 -36.80 -0.90
CA GLY A 419 10.63 -38.10 -1.49
C GLY A 419 9.13 -38.31 -1.74
N ILE A 420 8.33 -37.24 -1.90
CA ILE A 420 6.87 -37.31 -2.06
C ILE A 420 6.43 -38.12 -3.30
N PHE A 421 7.37 -38.48 -4.19
CA PHE A 421 7.19 -39.38 -5.33
C PHE A 421 8.00 -40.69 -5.25
N GLU A 422 8.64 -40.99 -4.13
CA GLU A 422 9.24 -42.31 -3.84
C GLU A 422 8.22 -43.27 -3.21
N ASP A 423 6.96 -43.19 -3.61
CA ASP A 423 6.10 -44.36 -3.64
C ASP A 423 6.07 -44.87 -5.09
N LYS A 424 7.11 -45.61 -5.45
CA LYS A 424 7.02 -46.64 -6.48
C LYS A 424 7.41 -47.96 -5.84
N GLU A 425 6.36 -48.72 -5.53
CA GLU A 425 6.33 -50.19 -5.47
C GLU A 425 7.53 -50.88 -4.79
N ALA A 426 7.32 -51.34 -3.56
CA ALA A 426 8.01 -52.50 -3.02
C ALA A 426 7.05 -53.34 -2.17
#